data_AF-A0A2W7B281-F1
#
_entry.id   AF-A0A2W7B281-F1
#
_cell.length_a   1.000
_cell.length_b   1.000
_cell.length_c   1.000
_cell.angle_alpha   90.00
_cell.angle_beta   90.00
_cell.angle_gamma   90.00
#
_symmetry.space_group_name_H-M   'P 1'
#
loop_
_entity.id
_entity.type
_entity.pdbx_description
1 polymer ?
#
loop_
_entity_poly.entity_id
_entity_poly.type
_entity_poly.pdbx_seq_one_letter_code
_entity_poly.pdbx_strand_id
1 'polypeptide(L)'
;MYQNTYEIISQNQRQRISDGAIASIFDGCETAQRQLILLLPQLGDFDSLEYIWWIQREIDRIKAEGIAVRAIGIGNRQSGEYFCKFTGFDQNWLFVDPTGELHRQLHLYSGLTTKFPLLSSGQSAWVNLMLMCAGLGSQGTLAEVFRGYRGDHNAPQLIGDEEVIKAAPLPSLKGSFFKWAGGSGFQRPFELATLRLRNMAEVLGNWNAYVPDASFMTQRGGTFMFDAQHELTYEHRDLGILGFAANPSYPLSFLFADLPATQNNQLLKR
;
A
#
# COMPACT_ATOMS: atom_id res chain seq x y z
N MET A 1 16.85 15.10 21.57
CA MET A 1 17.40 14.39 20.39
C MET A 1 16.21 14.15 19.48
N TYR A 2 16.22 14.67 18.24
CA TYR A 2 15.15 14.35 17.28
C TYR A 2 15.37 12.89 16.88
N GLN A 3 14.38 12.03 17.10
CA GLN A 3 14.49 10.63 16.68
C GLN A 3 14.41 10.54 15.16
N ASN A 4 15.26 9.72 14.54
CA ASN A 4 15.16 9.46 13.11
C ASN A 4 14.04 8.43 12.83
N THR A 5 13.64 8.27 11.57
CA THR A 5 12.55 7.37 11.17
C THR A 5 12.77 5.92 11.62
N TYR A 6 13.99 5.41 11.51
CA TYR A 6 14.32 4.05 11.94
C TYR A 6 14.17 3.89 13.46
N GLU A 7 14.66 4.85 14.24
CA GLU A 7 14.53 4.87 15.70
C GLU A 7 13.06 4.88 16.14
N ILE A 8 12.22 5.69 15.49
CA ILE A 8 10.78 5.71 15.76
C ILE A 8 10.17 4.33 15.50
N ILE A 9 10.41 3.73 14.33
CA ILE A 9 9.80 2.43 13.98
C ILE A 9 10.33 1.31 14.89
N SER A 10 11.63 1.28 15.17
CA SER A 10 12.29 0.20 15.94
C SER A 10 11.91 0.19 17.43
N GLN A 11 11.56 1.35 17.99
CA GLN A 11 11.07 1.45 19.37
C GLN A 11 9.58 1.12 19.51
N ASN A 12 8.85 1.06 18.39
CA ASN A 12 7.44 0.75 18.39
C ASN A 12 7.19 -0.75 18.30
N GLN A 13 6.21 -1.21 19.08
CA GLN A 13 5.65 -2.55 19.00
C GLN A 13 4.18 -2.47 18.58
N ARG A 14 3.73 -3.44 17.78
CA ARG A 14 2.34 -3.50 17.31
C ARG A 14 1.83 -4.93 17.39
N GLN A 15 0.51 -5.07 17.34
CA GLN A 15 -0.10 -6.40 17.31
C GLN A 15 0.11 -7.03 15.94
N ARG A 16 0.79 -8.17 15.89
CA ARG A 16 0.96 -8.98 14.68
C ARG A 16 -0.28 -9.79 14.40
N ILE A 17 -0.64 -9.95 13.12
CA ILE A 17 -1.87 -10.65 12.73
C ILE A 17 -1.79 -12.15 13.00
N SER A 18 -0.69 -12.81 12.64
CA SER A 18 -0.57 -14.27 12.67
C SER A 18 -0.88 -14.91 14.02
N ASP A 19 -0.37 -14.35 15.11
CA ASP A 19 -0.51 -14.89 16.47
C ASP A 19 -1.17 -13.93 17.46
N GLY A 20 -1.41 -12.67 17.07
CA GLY A 20 -1.99 -11.66 17.95
C GLY A 20 -1.03 -11.13 19.01
N ALA A 21 0.25 -11.51 18.96
CA ALA A 21 1.26 -11.04 19.90
C ALA A 21 1.61 -9.57 19.65
N ILE A 22 1.94 -8.84 20.73
CA ILE A 22 2.58 -7.53 20.62
C ILE A 22 4.07 -7.78 20.41
N ALA A 23 4.58 -7.41 19.24
CA ALA A 23 5.97 -7.65 18.86
C ALA A 23 6.59 -6.41 18.23
N SER A 24 7.93 -6.37 18.21
CA SER A 24 8.66 -5.36 17.45
C SER A 24 8.31 -5.48 15.97
N ILE A 25 8.22 -4.34 15.29
CA ILE A 25 7.99 -4.31 13.83
C ILE A 25 9.12 -5.04 13.09
N PHE A 26 10.35 -4.98 13.60
CA PHE A 26 11.53 -5.63 13.01
C PHE A 26 11.77 -7.06 13.51
N ASP A 27 10.86 -7.64 14.30
CA ASP A 27 10.97 -9.04 14.74
C ASP A 27 11.09 -9.98 13.53
N GLY A 28 12.16 -10.78 13.46
CA GLY A 28 12.42 -11.68 12.34
C GLY A 28 13.00 -11.02 11.08
N CYS A 29 13.57 -9.81 11.20
CA CYS A 29 14.27 -9.09 10.11
C CYS A 29 15.80 -9.05 10.27
N GLU A 30 16.36 -9.72 11.29
CA GLU A 30 17.74 -9.52 11.77
C GLU A 30 18.80 -9.89 10.71
N THR A 31 18.47 -10.83 9.82
CA THR A 31 19.38 -11.28 8.75
C THR A 31 19.08 -10.65 7.40
N ALA A 32 18.07 -9.77 7.30
CA ALA A 32 17.67 -9.17 6.04
C ALA A 32 18.65 -8.08 5.60
N GLN A 33 19.03 -8.10 4.32
CA GLN A 33 19.94 -7.08 3.78
C GLN A 33 19.25 -5.72 3.59
N ARG A 34 17.93 -5.75 3.41
CA ARG A 34 17.07 -4.59 3.25
C ARG A 34 15.75 -4.84 3.96
N GLN A 35 15.21 -3.83 4.63
CA GLN A 35 13.89 -3.89 5.25
C GLN A 35 12.95 -2.87 4.63
N LEU A 36 11.87 -3.37 4.01
CA LEU A 36 10.79 -2.56 3.45
C LEU A 36 9.67 -2.43 4.49
N ILE A 37 9.44 -1.21 4.96
CA ILE A 37 8.37 -0.88 5.90
C ILE A 37 7.27 -0.11 5.18
N LEU A 38 6.06 -0.68 5.18
CA LEU A 38 4.86 -0.10 4.60
C LEU A 38 3.94 0.39 5.72
N LEU A 39 3.75 1.70 5.82
CA LEU A 39 2.73 2.29 6.67
C LEU A 39 1.48 2.43 5.82
N LEU A 40 0.56 1.49 5.97
CA LEU A 40 -0.69 1.48 5.22
C LEU A 40 -1.71 2.36 5.96
N PRO A 41 -2.53 3.15 5.24
CA PRO A 41 -3.67 3.82 5.84
C PRO A 41 -4.69 2.79 6.36
N GLN A 42 -5.98 3.13 6.43
CA GLN A 42 -6.99 2.14 6.82
C GLN A 42 -6.87 0.89 5.96
N LEU A 43 -6.92 -0.31 6.57
CA LEU A 43 -6.78 -1.56 5.80
C LEU A 43 -7.89 -1.74 4.75
N GLY A 44 -9.07 -1.14 4.97
CA GLY A 44 -10.14 -1.05 3.98
C GLY A 44 -9.98 0.06 2.93
N ASP A 45 -8.87 0.80 2.93
CA ASP A 45 -8.63 1.89 1.98
C ASP A 45 -8.14 1.38 0.61
N PHE A 46 -8.37 2.19 -0.43
CA PHE A 46 -7.90 1.92 -1.80
C PHE A 46 -6.39 1.69 -1.85
N ASP A 47 -5.64 2.54 -1.15
CA ASP A 47 -4.18 2.57 -1.20
C ASP A 47 -3.61 1.28 -0.61
N SER A 48 -4.12 0.86 0.54
CA SER A 48 -3.71 -0.37 1.23
C SER A 48 -3.89 -1.60 0.33
N LEU A 49 -5.06 -1.75 -0.29
CA LEU A 49 -5.38 -2.92 -1.10
C LEU A 49 -4.63 -2.96 -2.42
N GLU A 50 -4.50 -1.81 -3.10
CA GLU A 50 -3.76 -1.74 -4.36
C GLU A 50 -2.26 -1.91 -4.14
N TYR A 51 -1.71 -1.31 -3.09
CA TYR A 51 -0.28 -1.41 -2.84
C TYR A 51 0.14 -2.82 -2.44
N ILE A 52 -0.64 -3.49 -1.60
CA ILE A 52 -0.37 -4.90 -1.25
C ILE A 52 -0.61 -5.84 -2.43
N TRP A 53 -1.54 -5.52 -3.34
CA TRP A 53 -1.65 -6.25 -4.60
C TRP A 53 -0.34 -6.19 -5.41
N TRP A 54 0.32 -5.02 -5.47
CA TRP A 54 1.63 -4.89 -6.11
C TRP A 54 2.72 -5.69 -5.40
N ILE A 55 2.77 -5.64 -4.06
CA ILE A 55 3.73 -6.43 -3.26
C ILE A 55 3.57 -7.92 -3.55
N GLN A 56 2.33 -8.40 -3.57
CA GLN A 56 2.02 -9.81 -3.83
C GLN A 56 2.38 -10.25 -5.24
N ARG A 57 2.21 -9.36 -6.21
CA ARG A 57 2.61 -9.62 -7.60
C ARG A 57 4.12 -9.83 -7.75
N GLU A 58 4.93 -9.13 -6.96
CA GLU A 58 6.40 -9.18 -7.04
C GLU A 58 7.02 -10.02 -5.91
N ILE A 59 6.22 -10.77 -5.15
CA ILE A 59 6.67 -11.31 -3.85
C ILE A 59 7.84 -12.28 -3.95
N ASP A 60 7.87 -13.11 -5.00
CA ASP A 60 8.97 -14.05 -5.22
C ASP A 60 10.27 -13.31 -5.55
N ARG A 61 10.18 -12.23 -6.32
CA ARG A 61 11.33 -11.37 -6.64
C ARG A 61 11.81 -10.63 -5.40
N ILE A 62 10.91 -10.05 -4.61
CA ILE A 62 11.23 -9.38 -3.34
C ILE A 62 11.97 -10.34 -2.39
N LYS A 63 11.49 -11.59 -2.27
CA LYS A 63 12.15 -12.64 -1.47
C LYS A 63 13.53 -13.01 -2.01
N ALA A 64 13.66 -13.19 -3.33
CA ALA A 64 14.95 -13.50 -3.97
C ALA A 64 16.00 -12.39 -3.76
N GLU A 65 15.55 -11.15 -3.67
CA GLU A 65 16.34 -9.94 -3.39
C GLU A 65 16.71 -9.77 -1.90
N GLY A 66 16.30 -10.71 -1.03
CA GLY A 66 16.61 -10.69 0.40
C GLY A 66 15.95 -9.56 1.18
N ILE A 67 14.85 -9.01 0.67
CA ILE A 67 14.12 -7.90 1.27
C ILE A 67 13.11 -8.44 2.28
N ALA A 68 13.23 -8.05 3.54
CA ALA A 68 12.21 -8.32 4.54
C ALA A 68 11.11 -7.27 4.45
N VAL A 69 9.85 -7.70 4.28
CA VAL A 69 8.69 -6.80 4.19
C VAL A 69 7.95 -6.78 5.53
N ARG A 70 7.58 -5.60 5.99
CA ARG A 70 6.67 -5.39 7.13
C ARG A 70 5.65 -4.34 6.76
N ALA A 71 4.38 -4.62 7.01
CA ALA A 71 3.29 -3.68 6.84
C ALA A 71 2.62 -3.38 8.17
N ILE A 72 2.26 -2.12 8.39
CA ILE A 72 1.54 -1.66 9.57
C ILE A 72 0.33 -0.87 9.08
N GLY A 73 -0.87 -1.43 9.24
CA GLY A 73 -2.11 -0.81 8.78
C GLY A 73 -2.96 -0.25 9.91
N ILE A 74 -3.79 0.75 9.60
CA ILE A 74 -4.77 1.25 10.55
C ILE A 74 -5.98 0.31 10.58
N GLY A 75 -6.23 -0.26 11.75
CA GLY A 75 -7.25 -1.28 11.96
C GLY A 75 -7.02 -2.08 13.23
N ASN A 76 -7.75 -3.18 13.36
CA ASN A 76 -7.59 -4.17 14.44
C ASN A 76 -7.25 -5.55 13.87
N ARG A 77 -7.03 -6.54 14.74
CA ARG A 77 -6.66 -7.89 14.30
C ARG A 77 -7.66 -8.50 13.30
N GLN A 78 -8.96 -8.31 13.52
CA GLN A 78 -10.00 -8.79 12.61
C GLN A 78 -9.86 -8.16 11.22
N SER A 79 -9.64 -6.85 11.13
CA SER A 79 -9.39 -6.18 9.83
C SER A 79 -8.14 -6.73 9.13
N GLY A 80 -7.08 -7.04 9.88
CA GLY A 80 -5.87 -7.66 9.34
C GLY A 80 -6.10 -9.09 8.85
N GLU A 81 -6.88 -9.89 9.57
CA GLU A 81 -7.25 -11.25 9.14
C GLU A 81 -8.05 -11.23 7.83
N TYR A 82 -9.04 -10.35 7.70
CA TYR A 82 -9.80 -10.15 6.47
C TYR A 82 -8.91 -9.65 5.33
N PHE A 83 -8.08 -8.65 5.61
CA PHE A 83 -7.15 -8.08 4.65
C PHE A 83 -6.17 -9.13 4.11
N CYS A 84 -5.51 -9.90 4.99
CA CYS A 84 -4.62 -10.98 4.59
C CYS A 84 -5.35 -12.09 3.84
N LYS A 85 -6.57 -12.47 4.26
CA LYS A 85 -7.37 -13.48 3.56
C LYS A 85 -7.70 -13.07 2.13
N PHE A 86 -8.04 -11.80 1.91
CA PHE A 86 -8.43 -11.30 0.60
C PHE A 86 -7.23 -11.04 -0.32
N THR A 87 -6.15 -10.45 0.22
CA THR A 87 -4.94 -10.09 -0.55
C THR A 87 -3.94 -11.25 -0.68
N GLY A 88 -4.07 -12.27 0.17
CA GLY A 88 -3.10 -13.34 0.35
C GLY A 88 -1.84 -12.92 1.13
N PHE A 89 -1.77 -11.69 1.64
CA PHE A 89 -0.57 -11.16 2.27
C PHE A 89 -0.23 -11.94 3.55
N ASP A 90 1.06 -12.18 3.80
CA ASP A 90 1.48 -13.00 4.93
C ASP A 90 1.11 -12.34 6.27
N GLN A 91 0.35 -13.06 7.09
CA GLN A 91 -0.08 -12.58 8.40
C GLN A 91 1.08 -12.35 9.38
N ASN A 92 2.24 -12.97 9.14
CA ASN A 92 3.44 -12.73 9.94
C ASN A 92 4.08 -11.37 9.64
N TRP A 93 3.78 -10.78 8.49
CA TRP A 93 4.35 -9.52 8.04
C TRP A 93 3.42 -8.32 8.26
N LEU A 94 2.16 -8.57 8.62
CA LEU A 94 1.18 -7.53 8.90
C LEU A 94 1.04 -7.29 10.40
N PHE A 95 1.09 -6.01 10.76
CA PHE A 95 0.82 -5.47 12.07
C PHE A 95 -0.31 -4.45 11.99
N VAL A 96 -0.97 -4.20 13.12
CA VAL A 96 -2.05 -3.21 13.19
C VAL A 96 -1.78 -2.12 14.22
N ASP A 97 -2.16 -0.91 13.83
CA ASP A 97 -2.15 0.30 14.66
C ASP A 97 -3.57 0.87 14.72
N PRO A 98 -4.37 0.51 15.75
CA PRO A 98 -5.79 0.85 15.81
C PRO A 98 -6.11 2.34 15.73
N THR A 99 -5.15 3.20 16.10
CA THR A 99 -5.38 4.65 16.12
C THR A 99 -4.50 5.41 15.15
N GLY A 100 -3.66 4.74 14.35
CA GLY A 100 -2.67 5.40 13.49
C GLY A 100 -1.65 6.23 14.29
N GLU A 101 -1.26 5.77 15.48
CA GLU A 101 -0.28 6.48 16.31
C GLU A 101 1.08 6.58 15.64
N LEU A 102 1.57 5.48 15.07
CA LEU A 102 2.84 5.44 14.36
C LEU A 102 2.84 6.37 13.15
N HIS A 103 1.70 6.47 12.46
CA HIS A 103 1.53 7.41 11.34
C HIS A 103 1.73 8.86 11.79
N ARG A 104 1.19 9.24 12.96
CA ARG A 104 1.39 10.58 13.52
C ARG A 104 2.81 10.82 14.03
N GLN A 105 3.40 9.83 14.71
CA GLN A 105 4.80 9.92 15.18
C GLN A 105 5.77 10.12 14.01
N LEU A 106 5.49 9.47 12.88
CA LEU A 106 6.24 9.64 11.65
C LEU A 106 5.87 10.91 10.87
N HIS A 107 4.89 11.70 11.30
CA HIS A 107 4.39 12.89 10.60
C HIS A 107 3.86 12.62 9.18
N LEU A 108 3.15 11.49 9.01
CA LEU A 108 2.45 11.17 7.75
C LEU A 108 1.18 12.02 7.59
N TYR A 109 0.81 12.28 6.34
CA TYR A 109 -0.28 13.19 6.02
C TYR A 109 -1.63 12.69 6.58
N SER A 110 -2.29 13.51 7.40
CA SER A 110 -3.56 13.14 8.05
C SER A 110 -4.78 13.16 7.13
N GLY A 111 -4.64 13.67 5.90
CA GLY A 111 -5.77 14.03 5.07
C GLY A 111 -6.55 15.24 5.61
N LEU A 112 -7.76 15.43 5.11
CA LEU A 112 -8.71 16.43 5.61
C LEU A 112 -9.28 15.99 6.96
N THR A 113 -9.25 16.89 7.96
CA THR A 113 -9.68 16.60 9.34
C THR A 113 -10.77 17.55 9.86
N THR A 114 -11.46 18.23 8.95
CA THR A 114 -12.56 19.16 9.30
C THR A 114 -13.62 18.45 10.13
N LYS A 115 -13.97 19.06 11.27
CA LYS A 115 -15.05 18.59 12.13
C LYS A 115 -16.34 19.33 11.77
N PHE A 116 -17.44 18.60 11.63
CA PHE A 116 -18.74 19.20 11.36
C PHE A 116 -19.58 19.18 12.66
N PRO A 117 -20.14 20.32 13.11
CA PRO A 117 -20.79 20.45 14.43
C PRO A 117 -21.95 19.48 14.74
N LEU A 118 -22.49 18.79 13.73
CA LEU A 118 -23.63 17.87 13.84
C LEU A 118 -23.29 16.42 13.45
N LEU A 119 -22.03 16.14 13.10
CA LEU A 119 -21.60 14.81 12.68
C LEU A 119 -20.69 14.20 13.74
N SER A 120 -20.82 12.88 13.93
CA SER A 120 -19.81 12.12 14.68
C SER A 120 -18.44 12.19 14.00
N SER A 121 -17.38 11.78 14.72
CA SER A 121 -16.02 11.73 14.17
C SER A 121 -15.94 10.88 12.90
N GLY A 122 -16.55 9.68 12.91
CA GLY A 122 -16.58 8.79 11.75
C GLY A 122 -17.37 9.38 10.56
N GLN A 123 -18.49 10.04 10.81
CA GLN A 123 -19.26 10.72 9.75
C GLN A 123 -18.49 11.92 9.17
N SER A 124 -17.82 12.70 10.02
CA SER A 124 -16.96 13.81 9.57
C SER A 124 -15.80 13.31 8.72
N ALA A 125 -15.14 12.23 9.16
CA ALA A 125 -14.07 11.57 8.41
C ALA A 125 -14.57 11.01 7.07
N TRP A 126 -15.79 10.47 7.01
CA TRP A 126 -16.39 10.03 5.75
C TRP A 126 -16.63 11.20 4.78
N VAL A 127 -17.17 12.32 5.26
CA VAL A 127 -17.34 13.54 4.43
C VAL A 127 -15.99 14.04 3.92
N ASN A 128 -14.99 14.11 4.80
CA ASN A 128 -13.63 14.49 4.44
C ASN A 128 -13.03 13.54 3.39
N LEU A 129 -13.23 12.23 3.53
CA LEU A 129 -12.78 11.24 2.54
C LEU A 129 -13.45 11.46 1.18
N MET A 130 -14.76 11.72 1.15
CA MET A 130 -15.46 12.02 -0.11
C MET A 130 -14.93 13.28 -0.79
N LEU A 131 -14.61 14.33 -0.02
CA LEU A 131 -13.97 15.53 -0.54
C LEU A 131 -12.57 15.25 -1.10
N MET A 132 -11.79 14.41 -0.42
CA MET A 132 -10.48 13.95 -0.91
C MET A 132 -10.60 13.11 -2.19
N CYS A 133 -11.59 12.22 -2.29
CA CYS A 133 -11.91 11.48 -3.52
C CYS A 133 -12.27 12.44 -4.68
N ALA A 134 -12.89 13.58 -4.39
CA ALA A 134 -13.14 14.65 -5.35
C ALA A 134 -11.92 15.53 -5.64
N GLY A 135 -10.76 15.24 -5.04
CA GLY A 135 -9.47 15.93 -5.25
C GLY A 135 -9.16 17.03 -4.24
N LEU A 136 -10.03 17.34 -3.29
CA LEU A 136 -9.79 18.39 -2.31
C LEU A 136 -8.86 17.88 -1.20
N GLY A 137 -7.71 18.54 -1.00
CA GLY A 137 -6.71 18.08 -0.02
C GLY A 137 -6.14 16.70 -0.36
N SER A 138 -6.08 16.36 -1.64
CA SER A 138 -5.62 15.04 -2.08
C SER A 138 -4.89 15.16 -3.41
N GLN A 139 -3.58 15.41 -3.35
CA GLN A 139 -2.79 15.74 -4.53
C GLN A 139 -2.68 14.54 -5.47
N GLY A 140 -2.96 14.74 -6.76
CA GLY A 140 -2.81 13.72 -7.80
C GLY A 140 -3.97 12.71 -7.90
N THR A 141 -4.90 12.68 -6.94
CA THR A 141 -5.99 11.68 -6.90
C THR A 141 -6.82 11.63 -8.18
N LEU A 142 -7.27 12.78 -8.70
CA LEU A 142 -8.09 12.79 -9.93
C LEU A 142 -7.29 12.29 -11.14
N ALA A 143 -6.01 12.61 -11.23
CA ALA A 143 -5.15 12.11 -12.32
C ALA A 143 -5.03 10.59 -12.27
N GLU A 144 -4.86 10.01 -11.07
CA GLU A 144 -4.82 8.56 -10.87
C GLU A 144 -6.15 7.86 -11.11
N VAL A 145 -7.27 8.52 -10.81
CA VAL A 145 -8.60 8.04 -11.20
C VAL A 145 -8.69 7.99 -12.73
N PHE A 146 -8.35 9.08 -13.43
CA PHE A 146 -8.39 9.12 -14.90
C PHE A 146 -7.44 8.10 -15.54
N ARG A 147 -6.23 7.90 -14.98
CA ARG A 147 -5.28 6.87 -15.44
C ARG A 147 -5.89 5.48 -15.36
N GLY A 148 -6.69 5.21 -14.33
CA GLY A 148 -7.37 3.93 -14.18
C GLY A 148 -8.37 3.61 -15.30
N TYR A 149 -9.05 4.63 -15.84
CA TYR A 149 -9.98 4.49 -16.96
C TYR A 149 -9.28 4.51 -18.32
N ARG A 150 -8.26 5.38 -18.48
CA ARG A 150 -7.55 5.57 -19.75
C ARG A 150 -6.54 4.47 -20.06
N GLY A 151 -5.99 3.80 -19.03
CA GLY A 151 -4.85 2.91 -19.18
C GLY A 151 -3.51 3.67 -19.15
N ASP A 152 -2.42 2.92 -19.13
CA ASP A 152 -1.06 3.44 -18.98
C ASP A 152 -0.06 2.53 -19.71
N HIS A 153 0.55 3.06 -20.78
CA HIS A 153 1.50 2.32 -21.61
C HIS A 153 2.85 2.08 -20.93
N ASN A 154 3.17 2.82 -19.86
CA ASN A 154 4.39 2.65 -19.09
C ASN A 154 4.20 1.67 -17.92
N ALA A 155 2.96 1.30 -17.62
CA ALA A 155 2.62 0.32 -16.60
C ALA A 155 2.47 -1.07 -17.21
N PRO A 156 2.86 -2.14 -16.50
CA PRO A 156 2.63 -3.51 -16.96
C PRO A 156 1.14 -3.85 -16.97
N GLN A 157 0.78 -4.85 -17.78
CA GLN A 157 -0.58 -5.39 -17.80
C GLN A 157 -0.97 -5.95 -16.43
N LEU A 158 -2.09 -5.47 -15.89
CA LEU A 158 -2.50 -5.80 -14.52
C LEU A 158 -3.27 -7.12 -14.45
N ILE A 159 -4.16 -7.35 -15.41
CA ILE A 159 -5.04 -8.53 -15.46
C ILE A 159 -4.58 -9.45 -16.58
N GLY A 160 -4.27 -10.71 -16.28
CA GLY A 160 -3.86 -11.69 -17.29
C GLY A 160 -4.97 -11.94 -18.32
N ASP A 161 -4.63 -12.29 -19.56
CA ASP A 161 -5.64 -12.51 -20.60
C ASP A 161 -6.62 -13.65 -20.28
N GLU A 162 -6.12 -14.68 -19.59
CA GLU A 162 -6.89 -15.85 -19.16
C GLU A 162 -7.50 -15.67 -17.76
N GLU A 163 -7.17 -14.59 -17.06
CA GLU A 163 -7.68 -14.31 -15.72
C GLU A 163 -9.16 -13.91 -15.79
N VAL A 164 -9.95 -14.41 -14.84
CA VAL A 164 -11.36 -14.05 -14.70
C VAL A 164 -11.52 -13.20 -13.45
N ILE A 165 -11.87 -11.92 -13.65
CA ILE A 165 -12.10 -10.96 -12.58
C ILE A 165 -13.58 -10.99 -12.21
N LYS A 166 -13.85 -11.16 -10.91
CA LYS A 166 -15.17 -10.97 -10.31
C LYS A 166 -15.17 -9.64 -9.59
N ALA A 167 -15.82 -8.63 -10.16
CA ALA A 167 -15.92 -7.29 -9.59
C ALA A 167 -17.39 -6.88 -9.51
N ALA A 168 -18.11 -7.35 -8.48
CA ALA A 168 -19.50 -6.97 -8.28
C ALA A 168 -19.62 -5.42 -8.22
N PRO A 169 -20.65 -4.82 -8.83
CA PRO A 169 -21.84 -5.43 -9.44
C PRO A 169 -21.68 -5.88 -10.90
N LEU A 170 -20.49 -5.79 -11.50
CA LEU A 170 -20.26 -6.22 -12.88
C LEU A 170 -20.30 -7.76 -13.00
N PRO A 171 -20.72 -8.30 -14.17
CA PRO A 171 -20.58 -9.72 -14.45
C PRO A 171 -19.09 -10.13 -14.43
N SER A 172 -18.82 -11.44 -14.32
CA SER A 172 -17.44 -11.93 -14.40
C SER A 172 -16.83 -11.58 -15.76
N LEU A 173 -15.68 -10.91 -15.76
CA LEU A 173 -14.99 -10.46 -16.96
C LEU A 173 -13.70 -11.27 -17.15
N LYS A 174 -13.50 -11.84 -18.33
CA LYS A 174 -12.22 -12.43 -18.71
C LYS A 174 -11.26 -11.31 -19.15
N GLY A 175 -10.00 -11.35 -18.72
CA GLY A 175 -9.01 -10.30 -19.01
C GLY A 175 -8.79 -10.06 -20.50
N SER A 176 -9.04 -11.07 -21.36
CA SER A 176 -9.04 -10.91 -22.82
C SER A 176 -10.02 -9.84 -23.33
N PHE A 177 -11.08 -9.51 -22.57
CA PHE A 177 -12.03 -8.44 -22.90
C PHE A 177 -11.33 -7.09 -23.05
N PHE A 178 -10.36 -6.78 -22.18
CA PHE A 178 -9.63 -5.50 -22.22
C PHE A 178 -8.71 -5.37 -23.44
N LYS A 179 -8.38 -6.47 -24.14
CA LYS A 179 -7.61 -6.38 -25.40
C LYS A 179 -8.30 -5.53 -26.44
N TRP A 180 -9.62 -5.64 -26.50
CA TRP A 180 -10.42 -4.90 -27.47
C TRP A 180 -10.37 -3.38 -27.21
N ALA A 181 -10.07 -2.97 -25.98
CA ALA A 181 -9.98 -1.55 -25.61
C ALA A 181 -8.58 -0.94 -25.83
N GLY A 182 -7.52 -1.74 -26.02
CA GLY A 182 -6.17 -1.15 -26.13
C GLY A 182 -5.00 -2.05 -26.55
N GLY A 183 -5.17 -3.36 -26.75
CA GLY A 183 -4.06 -4.27 -27.09
C GLY A 183 -3.56 -5.08 -25.89
N SER A 184 -2.24 -5.30 -25.76
CA SER A 184 -1.65 -6.16 -24.72
C SER A 184 -0.27 -5.68 -24.28
N GLY A 185 0.20 -6.15 -23.12
CA GLY A 185 1.58 -5.89 -22.65
C GLY A 185 1.75 -4.59 -21.86
N PHE A 186 0.67 -3.87 -21.59
CA PHE A 186 0.64 -2.67 -20.76
C PHE A 186 -0.67 -2.60 -19.97
N GLN A 187 -0.81 -1.65 -19.04
CA GLN A 187 -2.08 -1.44 -18.32
C GLN A 187 -3.15 -0.94 -19.31
N ARG A 188 -4.07 -1.83 -19.69
CA ARG A 188 -5.10 -1.55 -20.68
C ARG A 188 -6.17 -0.62 -20.08
N PRO A 189 -6.93 0.13 -20.92
CA PRO A 189 -8.03 0.95 -20.43
C PRO A 189 -9.00 0.15 -19.56
N PHE A 190 -9.51 0.77 -18.49
CA PHE A 190 -10.41 0.18 -17.49
C PHE A 190 -9.86 -0.97 -16.63
N GLU A 191 -8.66 -1.51 -16.86
CA GLU A 191 -8.13 -2.61 -16.03
C GLU A 191 -7.96 -2.21 -14.58
N LEU A 192 -7.26 -1.11 -14.34
CA LEU A 192 -6.98 -0.62 -12.99
C LEU A 192 -8.27 -0.17 -12.30
N ALA A 193 -9.20 0.47 -13.03
CA ALA A 193 -10.52 0.80 -12.49
C ALA A 193 -11.31 -0.47 -12.09
N THR A 194 -11.21 -1.56 -12.87
CA THR A 194 -11.86 -2.84 -12.55
C THR A 194 -11.22 -3.50 -11.33
N LEU A 195 -9.89 -3.46 -11.20
CA LEU A 195 -9.18 -3.93 -10.01
C LEU A 195 -9.63 -3.17 -8.76
N ARG A 196 -9.69 -1.83 -8.84
CA ARG A 196 -10.18 -0.99 -7.74
C ARG A 196 -11.64 -1.27 -7.40
N LEU A 197 -12.50 -1.49 -8.41
CA LEU A 197 -13.90 -1.86 -8.18
C LEU A 197 -14.04 -3.20 -7.46
N ARG A 198 -13.23 -4.21 -7.82
CA ARG A 198 -13.18 -5.49 -7.09
C ARG A 198 -12.85 -5.27 -5.62
N ASN A 199 -11.83 -4.46 -5.35
CA ASN A 199 -11.40 -4.14 -3.99
C ASN A 199 -12.51 -3.40 -3.22
N MET A 200 -13.18 -2.43 -3.84
CA MET A 200 -14.34 -1.74 -3.24
C MET A 200 -15.47 -2.72 -2.90
N ALA A 201 -15.80 -3.64 -3.79
CA ALA A 201 -16.88 -4.59 -3.59
C ALA A 201 -16.62 -5.48 -2.36
N GLU A 202 -15.38 -5.94 -2.19
CA GLU A 202 -14.96 -6.70 -0.99
C GLU A 202 -15.10 -5.86 0.28
N VAL A 203 -14.52 -4.67 0.30
CA VAL A 203 -14.50 -3.83 1.51
C VAL A 203 -15.90 -3.39 1.87
N LEU A 204 -16.69 -2.90 0.93
CA LEU A 204 -18.06 -2.43 1.20
C LEU A 204 -18.97 -3.57 1.65
N GLY A 205 -18.78 -4.78 1.09
CA GLY A 205 -19.49 -5.98 1.54
C GLY A 205 -19.14 -6.41 2.97
N ASN A 206 -17.95 -6.05 3.45
CA ASN A 206 -17.43 -6.41 4.77
C ASN A 206 -16.99 -5.19 5.59
N TRP A 207 -17.68 -4.05 5.43
CA TRP A 207 -17.20 -2.74 5.90
C TRP A 207 -16.74 -2.72 7.35
N ASN A 208 -17.57 -3.24 8.26
CA ASN A 208 -17.28 -3.24 9.70
C ASN A 208 -16.07 -4.12 10.08
N ALA A 209 -15.73 -5.11 9.24
CA ALA A 209 -14.55 -5.94 9.46
C ALA A 209 -13.27 -5.19 9.05
N TYR A 210 -13.31 -4.41 7.95
CA TYR A 210 -12.14 -3.67 7.44
C TYR A 210 -11.94 -2.31 8.12
N VAL A 211 -13.01 -1.65 8.53
CA VAL A 211 -13.04 -0.26 9.03
C VAL A 211 -13.62 -0.23 10.44
N PRO A 212 -12.90 -0.74 11.47
CA PRO A 212 -13.44 -0.83 12.83
C PRO A 212 -13.63 0.55 13.48
N ASP A 213 -12.82 1.55 13.09
CA ASP A 213 -13.03 2.96 13.44
C ASP A 213 -12.82 3.82 12.20
N ALA A 214 -13.89 4.45 11.73
CA ALA A 214 -13.92 5.31 10.56
C ALA A 214 -13.22 6.67 10.80
N SER A 215 -12.93 7.04 12.05
CA SER A 215 -12.34 8.34 12.40
C SER A 215 -10.94 8.56 11.80
N PHE A 216 -10.28 7.49 11.36
CA PHE A 216 -8.93 7.51 10.81
C PHE A 216 -8.87 7.33 9.28
N MET A 217 -10.00 7.25 8.58
CA MET A 217 -10.05 6.94 7.14
C MET A 217 -9.28 7.93 6.26
N THR A 218 -9.11 9.18 6.69
CA THR A 218 -8.40 10.20 5.90
C THR A 218 -6.88 10.12 6.06
N GLN A 219 -6.39 9.49 7.12
CA GLN A 219 -4.96 9.30 7.36
C GLN A 219 -4.35 8.57 6.16
N ARG A 220 -3.24 9.10 5.65
CA ARG A 220 -2.48 8.50 4.56
C ARG A 220 -1.22 7.81 5.07
N GLY A 221 -0.66 6.97 4.22
CA GLY A 221 0.44 6.08 4.52
C GLY A 221 1.81 6.65 4.15
N GLY A 222 2.77 5.74 4.07
CA GLY A 222 4.12 5.98 3.59
C GLY A 222 4.91 4.70 3.42
N THR A 223 6.02 4.80 2.70
CA THR A 223 6.95 3.70 2.43
C THR A 223 8.33 4.09 2.86
N PHE A 224 9.02 3.19 3.56
CA PHE A 224 10.39 3.38 4.01
C PHE A 224 11.21 2.14 3.67
N MET A 225 12.41 2.34 3.12
CA MET A 225 13.39 1.27 2.93
C MET A 225 14.62 1.55 3.77
N PHE A 226 15.05 0.53 4.51
CA PHE A 226 16.28 0.55 5.27
C PHE A 226 17.27 -0.47 4.72
N ASP A 227 18.56 -0.16 4.79
CA ASP A 227 19.64 -1.11 4.49
C ASP A 227 20.04 -1.93 5.73
N ALA A 228 21.05 -2.80 5.58
CA ALA A 228 21.57 -3.62 6.66
C ALA A 228 22.25 -2.83 7.80
N GLN A 229 22.54 -1.54 7.58
CA GLN A 229 23.06 -0.63 8.60
C GLN A 229 21.94 0.18 9.26
N HIS A 230 20.68 -0.08 8.89
CA HIS A 230 19.49 0.63 9.34
C HIS A 230 19.39 2.08 8.82
N GLU A 231 20.13 2.41 7.76
CA GLU A 231 20.06 3.73 7.14
C GLU A 231 18.88 3.80 6.17
N LEU A 232 18.18 4.93 6.16
CA LEU A 232 17.03 5.17 5.28
C LEU A 232 17.51 5.40 3.84
N THR A 233 17.20 4.46 2.95
CA THR A 233 17.64 4.48 1.53
C THR A 233 16.54 4.89 0.55
N TYR A 234 15.27 4.75 0.95
CA TYR A 234 14.13 5.25 0.19
C TYR A 234 13.01 5.68 1.12
N GLU A 235 12.34 6.76 0.76
CA GLU A 235 11.18 7.28 1.48
C GLU A 235 10.15 7.80 0.48
N HIS A 236 8.90 7.42 0.70
CA HIS A 236 7.75 8.01 0.04
C HIS A 236 6.67 8.31 1.08
N ARG A 237 6.10 9.52 1.02
CA ARG A 237 5.04 9.97 1.92
C ARG A 237 3.84 10.34 1.08
N ASP A 238 2.72 9.71 1.38
CA ASP A 238 1.51 9.83 0.58
C ASP A 238 0.89 11.21 0.78
N LEU A 239 0.59 11.91 -0.32
CA LEU A 239 0.02 13.27 -0.31
C LEU A 239 -1.48 13.29 -0.64
N GLY A 240 -2.09 12.11 -0.80
CA GLY A 240 -3.48 11.96 -1.20
C GLY A 240 -3.85 10.51 -1.46
N ILE A 241 -5.14 10.28 -1.69
CA ILE A 241 -5.68 8.99 -2.11
C ILE A 241 -5.11 8.62 -3.48
N LEU A 242 -4.76 7.35 -3.65
CA LEU A 242 -4.09 6.76 -4.81
C LEU A 242 -2.65 7.28 -5.01
N GLY A 243 -2.10 7.97 -4.01
CA GLY A 243 -0.76 8.57 -4.03
C GLY A 243 0.29 7.74 -3.30
N PHE A 244 0.09 6.43 -3.14
CA PHE A 244 0.91 5.55 -2.30
C PHE A 244 2.30 5.21 -2.87
N ALA A 245 2.63 5.68 -4.08
CA ALA A 245 3.92 5.45 -4.71
C ALA A 245 4.40 6.66 -5.52
N ALA A 246 5.73 6.89 -5.50
CA ALA A 246 6.36 7.94 -6.30
C ALA A 246 6.24 7.68 -7.82
N ASN A 247 6.24 6.41 -8.22
CA ASN A 247 5.99 5.99 -9.60
C ASN A 247 4.69 5.17 -9.68
N PRO A 248 3.54 5.78 -10.03
CA PRO A 248 2.27 5.07 -10.07
C PRO A 248 2.19 4.02 -11.20
N SER A 249 3.04 4.12 -12.23
CA SER A 249 3.08 3.16 -13.34
C SER A 249 3.71 1.83 -12.92
N TYR A 250 4.71 1.89 -12.03
CA TYR A 250 5.31 0.71 -11.41
C TYR A 250 5.71 1.01 -9.96
N PRO A 251 4.78 0.86 -9.00
CA PRO A 251 4.96 1.29 -7.61
C PRO A 251 6.20 0.76 -6.90
N LEU A 252 6.70 -0.40 -7.31
CA LEU A 252 7.83 -1.09 -6.69
C LEU A 252 9.16 -0.88 -7.42
N SER A 253 9.21 0.02 -8.41
CA SER A 253 10.42 0.21 -9.22
C SER A 253 11.67 0.55 -8.39
N PHE A 254 11.49 1.22 -7.25
CA PHE A 254 12.58 1.60 -6.35
C PHE A 254 13.25 0.39 -5.66
N LEU A 255 12.57 -0.77 -5.56
CA LEU A 255 13.14 -1.99 -4.99
C LEU A 255 14.24 -2.59 -5.86
N PHE A 256 14.15 -2.31 -7.17
CA PHE A 256 14.91 -3.00 -8.21
C PHE A 256 15.76 -2.06 -9.06
N ALA A 257 15.82 -0.77 -8.71
CA ALA A 257 16.76 0.15 -9.31
C ALA A 257 18.17 -0.30 -8.92
N ASP A 258 19.01 -0.57 -9.90
CA ASP A 258 20.35 -1.12 -9.72
C ASP A 258 21.11 -0.35 -8.62
N LEU A 259 21.45 -1.05 -7.54
CA LEU A 259 22.51 -0.62 -6.64
C LEU A 259 23.79 -0.51 -7.50
N PRO A 260 24.55 0.60 -7.44
CA PRO A 260 25.77 0.72 -8.24
C PRO A 260 26.65 -0.51 -7.99
N ALA A 261 27.04 -1.17 -9.07
CA ALA A 261 27.89 -2.35 -9.04
C ALA A 261 29.19 -2.02 -8.29
N THR A 262 29.26 -2.35 -7.01
CA THR A 262 30.52 -2.36 -6.28
C THR A 262 31.35 -3.52 -6.82
N GLN A 263 32.56 -3.20 -7.29
CA GLN A 263 33.65 -4.07 -7.73
C GLN A 263 33.73 -4.40 -9.23
N ASN A 264 34.50 -3.57 -9.94
CA ASN A 264 35.55 -4.07 -10.82
C ASN A 264 36.70 -3.06 -10.85
N ASN A 265 37.44 -2.98 -9.74
CA ASN A 265 38.69 -2.24 -9.67
C ASN A 265 39.76 -3.10 -9.00
N GLN A 266 40.13 -4.20 -9.66
CA GLN A 266 41.39 -4.93 -9.47
C GLN A 266 41.46 -6.02 -10.53
N LEU A 267 42.02 -5.71 -11.70
CA LEU A 267 42.75 -6.66 -12.58
C LEU A 267 43.27 -5.95 -13.85
N LEU A 268 43.99 -4.84 -13.69
CA LEU A 268 44.96 -4.37 -14.68
C LEU A 268 46.19 -3.79 -13.96
N LYS A 269 46.90 -4.67 -13.26
CA LYS A 269 48.33 -4.54 -13.02
C LYS A 269 48.96 -5.89 -13.29
N ARG A 270 49.34 -6.10 -14.55
CA ARG A 270 50.54 -6.83 -15.00
C ARG A 270 50.71 -6.58 -16.48
#